data_AF-A0A3B1AP55-F1
#
_entry.id   AF-A0A3B1AP55-F1
#
_cell.length_a   1.000
_cell.length_b   1.000
_cell.length_c   1.000
_cell.angle_alpha   90.00
_cell.angle_beta   90.00
_cell.angle_gamma   90.00
#
_symmetry.space_group_name_H-M   'P 1'
#
loop_
_entity.id
_entity.type
_entity.pdbx_description
1 polymer ?
#
loop_
_entity_poly.entity_id
_entity_poly.type
_entity_poly.pdbx_seq_one_letter_code
_entity_poly.pdbx_strand_id
1 'polypeptide(L)'
;MNENNTKSRYRFLSPSQMLSWIEDDTQIMRLHSDRDVIPGGYMAAAMPMLVDWPNSNPHGEPASIVLRNINYGGNPFEKSTILHNVRVPIDGLKDVELTLVPFGKAGRLGPLQHVQLRFIFEPGREPELLDLAGTETGADPHIPDIVMGWVSWQRPDIGWDLRKGMDDDAQIYWLSLRAYAGSQIFLEDALQGRDWFSYPLQLPGGKKGLIELFKTTVTLGDGTARDTLARMLMGGEKAWLKHPPPQSDTEQTIHHQWDKLLKHVKASDPKALAPVHLPPELDTYQPLVRSCATLARYAVLLTVKRLIAMGHHDGVVLDQLPEPLLEATETWMKDFAHASLRKTFLLAPLAMRYVMRHHESVPPDIPYEFDAAGLLQRRNGNRYQIHYNYKNKTPYGQAFFP
;
A
#
# COMPACT_ATOMS: atom_id res chain seq x y z
N MET A 1 14.08 44.40 -8.37
CA MET A 1 12.67 44.20 -8.76
C MET A 1 12.68 43.47 -10.10
N ASN A 2 12.42 42.17 -10.08
CA ASN A 2 12.07 41.34 -11.23
C ASN A 2 11.25 40.19 -10.63
N GLU A 3 9.94 40.42 -10.57
CA GLU A 3 8.92 39.43 -10.23
C GLU A 3 8.87 38.39 -11.35
N ASN A 4 9.76 37.40 -11.30
CA ASN A 4 9.55 36.20 -12.08
C ASN A 4 8.47 35.38 -11.38
N ASN A 5 7.26 35.58 -11.86
CA ASN A 5 6.10 34.71 -11.74
C ASN A 5 6.47 33.31 -12.29
N THR A 6 7.22 32.52 -11.53
CA THR A 6 7.39 31.10 -11.81
C THR A 6 6.05 30.44 -11.59
N LYS A 7 5.30 30.19 -12.67
CA LYS A 7 4.21 29.21 -12.67
C LYS A 7 4.71 27.98 -11.92
N SER A 8 4.08 27.67 -10.79
CA SER A 8 4.41 26.49 -10.01
C SER A 8 4.52 25.29 -10.94
N ARG A 9 5.66 24.58 -10.88
CA ARG A 9 5.87 23.33 -11.63
C ARG A 9 4.79 22.29 -11.29
N TYR A 10 4.15 22.42 -10.14
CA TYR A 10 3.10 21.54 -9.66
C TYR A 10 1.70 22.09 -9.88
N ARG A 11 0.78 21.17 -10.21
CA ARG A 11 -0.66 21.38 -10.12
C ARG A 11 -1.11 20.94 -8.73
N PHE A 12 -1.45 21.91 -7.89
CA PHE A 12 -1.99 21.66 -6.57
C PHE A 12 -3.49 21.35 -6.66
N LEU A 13 -3.91 20.23 -6.08
CA LEU A 13 -5.31 19.82 -6.02
C LEU A 13 -6.05 20.62 -4.95
N SER A 14 -7.18 21.23 -5.30
CA SER A 14 -7.99 22.00 -4.36
C SER A 14 -8.77 21.10 -3.40
N PRO A 15 -9.16 21.61 -2.20
CA PRO A 15 -10.08 20.91 -1.30
C PRO A 15 -11.38 20.52 -1.98
N SER A 16 -11.94 21.39 -2.82
CA SER A 16 -13.15 21.11 -3.59
C SER A 16 -12.97 19.97 -4.60
N GLN A 17 -11.82 19.88 -5.28
CA GLN A 17 -11.50 18.76 -6.18
C GLN A 17 -11.34 17.45 -5.39
N MET A 18 -10.67 17.49 -4.24
CA MET A 18 -10.53 16.30 -3.40
C MET A 18 -11.88 15.85 -2.83
N LEU A 19 -12.73 16.80 -2.42
CA LEU A 19 -14.08 16.51 -1.94
C LEU A 19 -14.97 15.92 -3.03
N SER A 20 -14.94 16.45 -4.26
CA SER A 20 -15.76 15.91 -5.34
C SER A 20 -15.46 14.45 -5.63
N TRP A 21 -14.19 14.04 -5.54
CA TRP A 21 -13.78 12.64 -5.69
C TRP A 21 -14.18 11.75 -4.51
N ILE A 22 -14.26 12.31 -3.31
CA ILE A 22 -14.73 11.58 -2.13
C ILE A 22 -16.26 11.41 -2.17
N GLU A 23 -16.98 12.40 -2.65
CA GLU A 23 -18.45 12.42 -2.63
C GLU A 23 -19.10 11.67 -3.80
N ASP A 24 -18.40 11.54 -4.93
CA ASP A 24 -18.90 10.88 -6.13
C ASP A 24 -18.06 9.61 -6.43
N ASP A 25 -18.67 8.44 -6.27
CA ASP A 25 -18.01 7.15 -6.46
C ASP A 25 -17.83 6.77 -7.94
N THR A 26 -18.42 7.53 -8.86
CA THR A 26 -18.27 7.37 -10.31
C THR A 26 -17.15 8.21 -10.90
N GLN A 27 -16.55 9.12 -10.11
CA GLN A 27 -15.45 9.96 -10.59
C GLN A 27 -14.12 9.21 -10.61
N ILE A 28 -13.47 9.24 -11.79
CA ILE A 28 -12.08 8.80 -11.94
C ILE A 28 -11.10 9.92 -11.61
N MET A 29 -10.03 9.59 -10.90
CA MET A 29 -8.93 10.52 -10.66
C MET A 29 -7.79 10.27 -11.65
N ARG A 30 -7.71 11.08 -12.69
CA ARG A 30 -6.56 11.09 -13.60
C ARG A 30 -5.48 12.05 -13.08
N LEU A 31 -4.34 11.48 -12.73
CA LEU A 31 -3.24 12.17 -12.08
C LEU A 31 -1.93 11.98 -12.85
N HIS A 32 -1.10 13.01 -12.86
CA HIS A 32 0.29 12.95 -13.27
C HIS A 32 1.18 12.82 -12.04
N SER A 33 1.95 11.74 -11.96
CA SER A 33 2.82 11.45 -10.82
C SER A 33 3.97 12.46 -10.67
N ASP A 34 4.37 13.17 -11.73
CA ASP A 34 5.43 14.18 -11.66
C ASP A 34 4.96 15.63 -11.46
N ARG A 35 3.64 15.88 -11.49
CA ARG A 35 3.08 17.24 -11.49
C ARG A 35 1.99 17.45 -10.46
N ASP A 36 1.13 16.47 -10.25
CA ASP A 36 -0.06 16.65 -9.44
C ASP A 36 0.24 16.37 -7.98
N VAL A 37 -0.05 17.34 -7.14
CA VAL A 37 0.25 17.28 -5.71
C VAL A 37 -0.97 17.61 -4.88
N ILE A 38 -1.09 16.91 -3.75
CA ILE A 38 -2.00 17.33 -2.68
C ILE A 38 -1.37 18.50 -1.89
N PRO A 39 -2.16 19.24 -1.12
CA PRO A 39 -1.63 20.23 -0.20
C PRO A 39 -0.51 19.66 0.69
N GLY A 40 0.57 20.41 0.87
CA GLY A 40 1.83 19.92 1.46
C GLY A 40 2.86 19.45 0.43
N GLY A 41 2.50 19.38 -0.86
CA GLY A 41 3.44 19.15 -1.97
C GLY A 41 3.74 17.68 -2.27
N TYR A 42 3.02 16.76 -1.63
CA TYR A 42 3.16 15.32 -1.86
C TYR A 42 2.45 14.89 -3.14
N MET A 43 3.02 13.92 -3.85
CA MET A 43 2.52 13.39 -5.11
C MET A 43 1.11 12.81 -4.93
N ALA A 44 0.11 13.41 -5.57
CA ALA A 44 -1.29 12.96 -5.48
C ALA A 44 -1.47 11.52 -5.99
N ALA A 45 -0.65 11.11 -6.96
CA ALA A 45 -0.63 9.74 -7.44
C ALA A 45 -0.26 8.70 -6.36
N ALA A 46 0.25 9.10 -5.20
CA ALA A 46 0.53 8.21 -4.06
C ALA A 46 -0.62 8.11 -3.06
N MET A 47 -1.82 8.60 -3.40
CA MET A 47 -3.01 8.52 -2.55
C MET A 47 -3.19 7.08 -2.01
N PRO A 48 -3.38 6.89 -0.69
CA PRO A 48 -3.60 5.59 -0.10
C PRO A 48 -4.92 5.01 -0.60
N MET A 49 -5.01 3.69 -0.59
CA MET A 49 -6.31 3.03 -0.63
C MET A 49 -7.09 3.39 0.64
N LEU A 50 -8.37 3.69 0.47
CA LEU A 50 -9.32 3.95 1.56
C LEU A 50 -10.51 3.00 1.43
N VAL A 51 -11.12 2.63 2.54
CA VAL A 51 -12.37 1.88 2.53
C VAL A 51 -13.54 2.85 2.60
N ASP A 52 -14.50 2.68 1.69
CA ASP A 52 -15.79 3.37 1.76
C ASP A 52 -16.74 2.55 2.65
N TRP A 53 -16.63 2.76 3.96
CA TRP A 53 -17.44 2.05 4.95
C TRP A 53 -18.96 2.21 4.74
N PRO A 54 -19.49 3.43 4.48
CA PRO A 54 -20.92 3.61 4.19
C PRO A 54 -21.46 2.76 3.04
N ASN A 55 -20.65 2.54 1.99
CA ASN A 55 -21.03 1.75 0.82
C ASN A 55 -20.55 0.29 0.88
N SER A 56 -19.90 -0.12 1.97
CA SER A 56 -19.44 -1.49 2.19
C SER A 56 -20.45 -2.30 2.99
N ASN A 57 -20.52 -3.60 2.73
CA ASN A 57 -21.32 -4.54 3.52
C ASN A 57 -20.52 -5.83 3.81
N PRO A 58 -19.52 -5.78 4.71
CA PRO A 58 -18.57 -6.88 4.95
C PRO A 58 -19.18 -8.12 5.63
N HIS A 59 -20.44 -8.03 6.07
CA HIS A 59 -21.21 -9.07 6.74
C HIS A 59 -22.53 -9.39 6.02
N GLY A 60 -22.77 -8.82 4.84
CA GLY A 60 -23.98 -9.03 4.06
C GLY A 60 -23.99 -10.31 3.24
N GLU A 61 -25.08 -10.51 2.52
CA GLU A 61 -25.24 -11.59 1.53
C GLU A 61 -25.72 -10.98 0.19
N PRO A 62 -24.83 -10.74 -0.79
CA PRO A 62 -23.40 -11.03 -0.78
C PRO A 62 -22.58 -10.02 0.04
N ALA A 63 -21.48 -10.50 0.64
CA ALA A 63 -20.57 -9.66 1.40
C ALA A 63 -19.61 -8.90 0.47
N SER A 64 -19.44 -7.60 0.69
CA SER A 64 -18.57 -6.77 -0.14
C SER A 64 -17.89 -5.64 0.63
N ILE A 65 -16.75 -5.20 0.11
CA ILE A 65 -16.03 -4.02 0.59
C ILE A 65 -15.77 -3.11 -0.61
N VAL A 66 -16.12 -1.83 -0.49
CA VAL A 66 -15.82 -0.83 -1.51
C VAL A 66 -14.49 -0.18 -1.16
N LEU A 67 -13.52 -0.32 -2.06
CA LEU A 67 -12.21 0.29 -1.95
C LEU A 67 -12.12 1.50 -2.89
N ARG A 68 -11.53 2.58 -2.39
CA ARG A 68 -11.22 3.78 -3.16
C ARG A 68 -9.74 3.81 -3.49
N ASN A 69 -9.42 4.55 -4.55
CA ASN A 69 -8.06 4.85 -4.98
C ASN A 69 -7.28 3.63 -5.51
N ILE A 70 -7.96 2.69 -6.17
CA ILE A 70 -7.32 1.55 -6.83
C ILE A 70 -6.68 2.01 -8.14
N ASN A 71 -5.37 1.82 -8.27
CA ASN A 71 -4.67 2.19 -9.50
C ASN A 71 -4.94 1.16 -10.60
N TYR A 72 -5.60 1.60 -11.66
CA TYR A 72 -5.86 0.81 -12.86
C TYR A 72 -5.82 1.72 -14.09
N GLY A 73 -4.93 1.44 -15.04
CA GLY A 73 -4.74 2.28 -16.22
C GLY A 73 -3.84 3.50 -16.00
N GLY A 74 -3.82 4.37 -17.01
CA GLY A 74 -2.81 5.41 -17.16
C GLY A 74 -1.66 4.97 -18.08
N ASN A 75 -0.67 5.84 -18.22
CA ASN A 75 0.48 5.61 -19.10
C ASN A 75 1.78 5.93 -18.34
N PRO A 76 2.62 4.92 -18.03
CA PRO A 76 3.86 5.13 -17.29
C PRO A 76 4.86 6.03 -18.03
N PHE A 77 4.83 6.06 -19.37
CA PHE A 77 5.68 6.96 -20.17
C PHE A 77 5.26 8.42 -20.07
N GLU A 78 3.95 8.67 -19.96
CA GLU A 78 3.39 10.00 -19.70
C GLU A 78 3.33 10.33 -18.20
N LYS A 79 3.79 9.39 -17.36
CA LYS A 79 3.70 9.46 -15.90
C LYS A 79 2.28 9.73 -15.43
N SER A 80 1.29 9.19 -16.13
CA SER A 80 -0.11 9.30 -15.75
C SER A 80 -0.60 8.02 -15.08
N THR A 81 -1.45 8.16 -14.09
CA THR A 81 -2.16 7.08 -13.39
C THR A 81 -3.62 7.45 -13.27
N ILE A 82 -4.48 6.44 -13.22
CA ILE A 82 -5.92 6.62 -12.99
C ILE A 82 -6.26 5.84 -11.72
N LEU A 83 -6.91 6.53 -10.78
CA LEU A 83 -7.40 5.92 -9.56
C LEU A 83 -8.92 5.75 -9.64
N HIS A 84 -9.36 4.53 -9.38
CA HIS A 84 -10.73 4.05 -9.49
C HIS A 84 -11.31 3.67 -8.13
N ASN A 85 -12.63 3.55 -8.08
CA ASN A 85 -13.35 2.92 -6.98
C ASN A 85 -13.76 1.51 -7.39
N VAL A 86 -13.60 0.55 -6.48
CA VAL A 86 -13.79 -0.88 -6.77
C VAL A 86 -14.67 -1.50 -5.71
N ARG A 87 -15.72 -2.22 -6.13
CA ARG A 87 -16.48 -3.10 -5.25
C ARG A 87 -15.86 -4.49 -5.26
N VAL A 88 -15.37 -4.93 -4.11
CA VAL A 88 -14.72 -6.22 -3.93
C VAL A 88 -15.71 -7.22 -3.33
N PRO A 89 -16.14 -8.27 -4.05
CA PRO A 89 -16.87 -9.39 -3.46
C PRO A 89 -15.88 -10.25 -2.65
N ILE A 90 -15.91 -10.13 -1.33
CA ILE A 90 -14.88 -10.76 -0.48
C ILE A 90 -14.98 -12.30 -0.49
N ASP A 91 -16.15 -12.85 -0.76
CA ASP A 91 -16.37 -14.28 -0.98
C ASP A 91 -15.89 -14.78 -2.35
N GLY A 92 -15.40 -13.87 -3.21
CA GLY A 92 -14.72 -14.18 -4.46
C GLY A 92 -13.23 -14.50 -4.31
N LEU A 93 -12.63 -14.33 -3.12
CA LEU A 93 -11.20 -14.60 -2.92
C LEU A 93 -10.86 -16.08 -3.15
N LYS A 94 -9.92 -16.32 -4.06
CA LYS A 94 -9.43 -17.63 -4.46
C LYS A 94 -8.10 -17.98 -3.82
N ASP A 95 -7.14 -17.05 -3.87
CA ASP A 95 -5.79 -17.25 -3.35
C ASP A 95 -5.17 -15.90 -2.95
N VAL A 96 -4.08 -15.96 -2.19
CA VAL A 96 -3.26 -14.81 -1.85
C VAL A 96 -1.79 -15.15 -1.95
N GLU A 97 -1.01 -14.31 -2.61
CA GLU A 97 0.43 -14.49 -2.79
C GLU A 97 1.22 -13.41 -2.04
N LEU A 98 2.21 -13.81 -1.26
CA LEU A 98 3.28 -12.92 -0.83
C LEU A 98 4.25 -12.73 -1.99
N THR A 99 4.36 -11.50 -2.49
CA THR A 99 5.13 -11.18 -3.69
C THR A 99 6.34 -10.33 -3.36
N LEU A 100 7.52 -10.81 -3.76
CA LEU A 100 8.80 -10.12 -3.60
C LEU A 100 9.26 -9.55 -4.95
N VAL A 101 9.54 -8.24 -4.99
CA VAL A 101 9.94 -7.50 -6.20
C VAL A 101 11.30 -6.84 -5.97
N PRO A 102 12.41 -7.40 -6.49
CA PRO A 102 13.75 -6.85 -6.26
C PRO A 102 14.02 -5.56 -7.04
N PHE A 103 14.70 -4.59 -6.40
CA PHE A 103 15.04 -3.30 -7.02
C PHE A 103 16.33 -3.31 -7.87
N GLY A 104 17.08 -4.41 -7.94
CA GLY A 104 18.40 -4.42 -8.57
C GLY A 104 18.89 -5.77 -9.12
N LYS A 105 20.09 -5.74 -9.71
CA LYS A 105 20.69 -6.88 -10.46
C LYS A 105 20.90 -8.16 -9.64
N ALA A 106 20.89 -8.07 -8.30
CA ALA A 106 20.99 -9.22 -7.41
C ALA A 106 19.74 -10.12 -7.40
N GLY A 107 18.67 -9.74 -8.12
CA GLY A 107 17.45 -10.55 -8.25
C GLY A 107 16.84 -10.87 -6.89
N ARG A 108 16.28 -12.08 -6.73
CA ARG A 108 15.56 -12.48 -5.50
C ARG A 108 16.38 -12.40 -4.20
N LEU A 109 17.71 -12.36 -4.29
CA LEU A 109 18.61 -12.29 -3.12
C LEU A 109 19.11 -10.87 -2.87
N GLY A 110 18.58 -9.88 -3.61
CA GLY A 110 18.92 -8.48 -3.40
C GLY A 110 18.47 -8.01 -2.01
N PRO A 111 19.27 -7.15 -1.35
CA PRO A 111 18.96 -6.65 0.00
C PRO A 111 17.79 -5.65 0.01
N LEU A 112 17.43 -5.08 -1.15
CA LEU A 112 16.32 -4.14 -1.30
C LEU A 112 15.28 -4.74 -2.23
N GLN A 113 14.10 -5.00 -1.67
CA GLN A 113 12.96 -5.54 -2.38
C GLN A 113 11.71 -4.84 -1.89
N HIS A 114 10.74 -4.69 -2.79
CA HIS A 114 9.39 -4.38 -2.40
C HIS A 114 8.67 -5.69 -2.06
N VAL A 115 7.83 -5.66 -1.03
CA VAL A 115 7.02 -6.81 -0.63
C VAL A 115 5.56 -6.41 -0.67
N GLN A 116 4.74 -7.22 -1.34
CA GLN A 116 3.33 -6.95 -1.60
C GLN A 116 2.48 -8.17 -1.29
N LEU A 117 1.20 -7.95 -1.02
CA LEU A 117 0.18 -8.99 -0.94
C LEU A 117 -0.69 -8.90 -2.20
N ARG A 118 -0.74 -9.98 -2.97
CA ARG A 118 -1.58 -10.10 -4.15
C ARG A 118 -2.77 -10.99 -3.84
N PHE A 119 -3.97 -10.43 -3.89
CA PHE A 119 -5.23 -11.13 -3.70
C PHE A 119 -5.82 -11.49 -5.05
N ILE A 120 -6.06 -12.77 -5.29
CA ILE A 120 -6.54 -13.33 -6.57
C ILE A 120 -7.98 -13.79 -6.39
N PHE A 121 -8.84 -13.50 -7.37
CA PHE A 121 -10.27 -13.78 -7.30
C PHE A 121 -10.70 -14.95 -8.21
N GLU A 122 -11.81 -15.58 -7.85
CA GLU A 122 -12.47 -16.61 -8.65
C GLU A 122 -13.09 -15.99 -9.92
N PRO A 123 -13.01 -16.67 -11.08
CA PRO A 123 -13.69 -16.21 -12.28
C PRO A 123 -15.20 -16.03 -12.07
N GLY A 124 -15.77 -14.90 -12.48
CA GLY A 124 -17.16 -14.51 -12.25
C GLY A 124 -17.45 -13.94 -10.85
N ARG A 125 -16.41 -13.75 -10.02
CA ARG A 125 -16.49 -13.09 -8.70
C ARG A 125 -15.32 -12.12 -8.52
N GLU A 126 -14.92 -11.48 -9.60
CA GLU A 126 -13.89 -10.47 -9.62
C GLU A 126 -14.38 -9.15 -9.02
N PRO A 127 -13.47 -8.35 -8.44
CA PRO A 127 -13.74 -6.95 -8.16
C PRO A 127 -14.20 -6.17 -9.40
N GLU A 128 -15.20 -5.32 -9.21
CA GLU A 128 -15.81 -4.50 -10.26
C GLU A 128 -15.43 -3.02 -10.08
N LEU A 129 -14.91 -2.40 -11.14
CA LEU A 129 -14.63 -0.96 -11.24
C LEU A 129 -15.95 -0.20 -11.39
N LEU A 130 -16.31 0.59 -10.37
CA LEU A 130 -17.62 1.23 -10.25
C LEU A 130 -17.88 2.29 -11.33
N ASP A 131 -16.85 2.97 -11.77
CA ASP A 131 -16.93 4.00 -12.82
C ASP A 131 -17.03 3.42 -14.24
N LEU A 132 -16.64 2.15 -14.43
CA LEU A 132 -16.74 1.45 -15.72
C LEU A 132 -17.98 0.56 -15.80
N ALA A 133 -18.56 0.18 -14.66
CA ALA A 133 -19.74 -0.66 -14.57
C ALA A 133 -20.91 -0.07 -15.38
N GLY A 134 -21.41 -0.84 -16.35
CA GLY A 134 -22.54 -0.42 -17.20
C GLY A 134 -22.23 0.67 -18.22
N THR A 135 -20.95 1.03 -18.42
CA THR A 135 -20.59 2.02 -19.46
C THR A 135 -20.63 1.40 -20.86
N GLU A 136 -21.09 2.18 -21.84
CA GLU A 136 -21.14 1.77 -23.26
C GLU A 136 -19.74 1.63 -23.89
N THR A 137 -18.68 1.95 -23.16
CA THR A 137 -17.29 2.00 -23.67
C THR A 137 -16.70 0.63 -23.98
N GLY A 138 -17.37 -0.46 -23.60
CA GLY A 138 -16.97 -1.83 -23.92
C GLY A 138 -15.74 -2.34 -23.18
N ALA A 139 -15.23 -1.61 -22.19
CA ALA A 139 -14.18 -2.08 -21.30
C ALA A 139 -14.76 -3.05 -20.26
N ASP A 140 -14.10 -4.20 -20.05
CA ASP A 140 -14.44 -5.11 -18.96
C ASP A 140 -14.15 -4.40 -17.62
N PRO A 141 -15.17 -4.17 -16.77
CA PRO A 141 -14.97 -3.50 -15.48
C PRO A 141 -14.33 -4.42 -14.43
N HIS A 142 -14.13 -5.71 -14.73
CA HIS A 142 -13.64 -6.69 -13.78
C HIS A 142 -12.11 -6.78 -13.77
N ILE A 143 -11.52 -6.78 -12.58
CA ILE A 143 -10.08 -7.02 -12.38
C ILE A 143 -9.88 -8.35 -11.63
N PRO A 144 -9.05 -9.29 -12.14
CA PRO A 144 -8.95 -10.62 -11.55
C PRO A 144 -8.11 -10.67 -10.26
N ASP A 145 -7.38 -9.60 -9.96
CA ASP A 145 -6.54 -9.50 -8.78
C ASP A 145 -6.34 -8.05 -8.30
N ILE A 146 -6.09 -7.92 -7.00
CA ILE A 146 -5.70 -6.67 -6.34
C ILE A 146 -4.36 -6.89 -5.65
N VAL A 147 -3.39 -6.03 -5.93
CA VAL A 147 -2.08 -6.03 -5.30
C VAL A 147 -2.00 -4.87 -4.33
N MET A 148 -1.64 -5.16 -3.09
CA MET A 148 -1.52 -4.17 -2.02
C MET A 148 -0.08 -4.13 -1.49
N GLY A 149 0.46 -2.92 -1.37
CA GLY A 149 1.80 -2.69 -0.86
C GLY A 149 1.88 -1.41 -0.04
N TRP A 150 2.56 -1.49 1.11
CA TRP A 150 2.84 -0.32 1.92
C TRP A 150 3.99 0.47 1.29
N VAL A 151 3.78 1.74 1.04
CA VAL A 151 4.74 2.61 0.38
C VAL A 151 4.89 3.91 1.14
N SER A 152 6.02 4.57 0.92
CA SER A 152 6.21 5.95 1.36
C SER A 152 5.50 6.92 0.43
N TRP A 153 4.78 7.90 0.97
CA TRP A 153 4.48 9.14 0.26
C TRP A 153 5.76 9.89 -0.07
N GLN A 154 5.80 10.48 -1.27
CA GLN A 154 6.97 11.23 -1.75
C GLN A 154 6.52 12.50 -2.46
N ARG A 155 7.41 13.49 -2.50
CA ARG A 155 7.25 14.62 -3.40
C ARG A 155 7.65 14.21 -4.82
N PRO A 156 7.02 14.76 -5.88
CA PRO A 156 7.34 14.37 -7.26
C PRO A 156 8.80 14.62 -7.70
N ASP A 157 9.49 15.59 -7.09
CA ASP A 157 10.87 15.96 -7.39
C ASP A 157 11.93 15.27 -6.53
N ILE A 158 11.52 14.54 -5.49
CA ILE A 158 12.44 13.93 -4.53
C ILE A 158 12.33 12.42 -4.66
N GLY A 159 13.40 11.81 -5.17
CA GLY A 159 13.53 10.35 -5.16
C GLY A 159 13.59 9.79 -3.74
N TRP A 160 13.22 8.53 -3.59
CA TRP A 160 13.35 7.82 -2.33
C TRP A 160 14.83 7.66 -1.93
N ASP A 161 15.13 7.93 -0.67
CA ASP A 161 16.47 7.84 -0.08
C ASP A 161 16.40 7.01 1.19
N LEU A 162 17.05 5.84 1.16
CA LEU A 162 17.09 4.90 2.28
C LEU A 162 17.57 5.56 3.56
N ARG A 163 18.63 6.37 3.45
CA ARG A 163 19.29 6.97 4.59
C ARG A 163 18.40 8.04 5.23
N LYS A 164 17.73 8.87 4.42
CA LYS A 164 16.73 9.81 4.95
C LYS A 164 15.55 9.09 5.59
N GLY A 165 15.13 7.95 5.04
CA GLY A 165 14.06 7.14 5.62
C GLY A 165 14.37 6.50 6.96
N MET A 166 15.65 6.46 7.38
CA MET A 166 16.02 5.98 8.72
C MET A 166 15.61 6.94 9.84
N ASP A 167 15.38 8.22 9.52
CA ASP A 167 14.91 9.25 10.45
C ASP A 167 13.42 9.51 10.24
N ASP A 168 12.62 8.86 11.07
CA ASP A 168 11.18 9.01 11.12
C ASP A 168 10.73 10.31 11.81
N ASP A 169 11.56 10.91 12.68
CA ASP A 169 11.25 12.20 13.31
C ASP A 169 11.23 13.33 12.28
N ALA A 170 11.97 13.18 11.17
CA ALA A 170 11.97 14.14 10.08
C ALA A 170 10.63 14.16 9.30
N GLN A 171 9.78 13.13 9.45
CA GLN A 171 8.46 13.03 8.81
C GLN A 171 8.48 13.29 7.28
N ILE A 172 9.56 12.86 6.63
CA ILE A 172 9.77 13.05 5.18
C ILE A 172 8.95 12.05 4.37
N TYR A 173 8.82 10.83 4.88
CA TYR A 173 8.17 9.70 4.22
C TYR A 173 7.01 9.19 5.08
N TRP A 174 5.80 9.60 4.74
CA TRP A 174 4.59 9.09 5.40
C TRP A 174 4.24 7.70 4.87
N LEU A 175 3.67 6.86 5.73
CA LEU A 175 3.29 5.50 5.42
C LEU A 175 1.87 5.46 4.82
N SER A 176 1.71 4.74 3.71
CA SER A 176 0.39 4.44 3.16
C SER A 176 0.32 3.04 2.60
N LEU A 177 -0.85 2.39 2.72
CA LEU A 177 -1.17 1.23 1.89
C LEU A 177 -1.69 1.72 0.55
N ARG A 178 -1.05 1.30 -0.54
CA ARG A 178 -1.57 1.50 -1.90
C ARG A 178 -2.07 0.19 -2.47
N ALA A 179 -3.09 0.30 -3.33
CA ALA A 179 -3.68 -0.84 -4.01
C ALA A 179 -3.74 -0.60 -5.52
N TYR A 180 -3.51 -1.68 -6.27
CA TYR A 180 -3.36 -1.67 -7.71
C TYR A 180 -4.11 -2.86 -8.29
N ALA A 181 -4.64 -2.72 -9.50
CA ALA A 181 -4.87 -3.90 -10.33
C ALA A 181 -3.53 -4.59 -10.59
N GLY A 182 -3.48 -5.91 -10.48
CA GLY A 182 -2.21 -6.62 -10.51
C GLY A 182 -1.46 -6.49 -11.85
N SER A 183 -2.18 -6.56 -12.96
CA SER A 183 -1.62 -6.35 -14.30
C SER A 183 -0.99 -4.98 -14.49
N GLN A 184 -1.58 -3.93 -13.90
CA GLN A 184 -1.08 -2.55 -14.00
C GLN A 184 0.28 -2.42 -13.31
N ILE A 185 0.38 -2.83 -12.04
CA ILE A 185 1.64 -2.69 -11.29
C ILE A 185 2.71 -3.67 -11.80
N PHE A 186 2.32 -4.86 -12.27
CA PHE A 186 3.26 -5.78 -12.93
C PHE A 186 3.85 -5.17 -14.21
N LEU A 187 3.04 -4.50 -15.04
CA LEU A 187 3.54 -3.80 -16.23
C LEU A 187 4.56 -2.72 -15.85
N GLU A 188 4.27 -1.91 -14.83
CA GLU A 188 5.18 -0.86 -14.34
C GLU A 188 6.51 -1.42 -13.84
N ASP A 189 6.50 -2.56 -13.15
CA ASP A 189 7.70 -3.25 -12.69
C ASP A 189 8.47 -3.92 -13.82
N ALA A 190 7.76 -4.56 -14.77
CA ALA A 190 8.35 -5.18 -15.95
C ALA A 190 9.08 -4.16 -16.83
N LEU A 191 8.51 -2.96 -17.01
CA LEU A 191 9.15 -1.85 -17.72
C LEU A 191 10.43 -1.37 -17.02
N GLN A 192 10.55 -1.59 -15.71
CA GLN A 192 11.74 -1.31 -14.91
C GLN A 192 12.68 -2.53 -14.82
N GLY A 193 12.39 -3.62 -15.55
CA GLY A 193 13.18 -4.84 -15.55
C GLY A 193 13.12 -5.62 -14.24
N ARG A 194 12.02 -5.47 -13.48
CA ARG A 194 11.81 -6.14 -12.20
C ARG A 194 10.89 -7.34 -12.38
N ASP A 195 11.38 -8.49 -11.93
CA ASP A 195 10.60 -9.73 -11.88
C ASP A 195 9.91 -9.86 -10.52
N TRP A 196 8.85 -10.65 -10.48
CA TRP A 196 8.17 -10.98 -9.23
C TRP A 196 8.44 -12.43 -8.82
N PHE A 197 8.74 -12.62 -7.54
CA PHE A 197 8.88 -13.91 -6.90
C PHE A 197 7.75 -14.07 -5.88
N SER A 198 6.72 -14.83 -6.25
CA SER A 198 5.48 -14.94 -5.49
C SER A 198 5.37 -16.29 -4.80
N TYR A 199 4.88 -16.26 -3.58
CA TYR A 199 4.69 -17.43 -2.71
C TYR A 199 3.23 -17.49 -2.28
N PRO A 200 2.45 -18.45 -2.82
CA PRO A 200 1.07 -18.63 -2.42
C PRO A 200 0.98 -18.98 -0.92
N LEU A 201 0.14 -18.24 -0.19
CA LEU A 201 -0.04 -18.47 1.24
C LEU A 201 -0.99 -19.63 1.49
N GLN A 202 -0.78 -20.30 2.60
CA GLN A 202 -1.64 -21.33 3.16
C GLN A 202 -2.10 -20.87 4.55
N LEU A 203 -3.22 -20.14 4.58
CA LEU A 203 -3.78 -19.63 5.83
C LEU A 203 -4.67 -20.68 6.52
N PRO A 204 -4.68 -20.74 7.87
CA PRO A 204 -5.61 -21.60 8.57
C PRO A 204 -7.06 -21.22 8.26
N GLY A 205 -7.97 -22.21 8.26
CA GLY A 205 -9.38 -21.98 7.91
C GLY A 205 -9.64 -21.78 6.41
N GLY A 206 -8.64 -21.96 5.54
CA GLY A 206 -8.79 -21.93 4.08
C GLY A 206 -9.38 -20.61 3.57
N LYS A 207 -10.51 -20.67 2.87
CA LYS A 207 -11.18 -19.48 2.31
C LYS A 207 -11.55 -18.43 3.37
N LYS A 208 -11.91 -18.87 4.60
CA LYS A 208 -12.14 -17.93 5.71
C LYS A 208 -10.86 -17.19 6.11
N GLY A 209 -9.71 -17.87 6.05
CA GLY A 209 -8.41 -17.27 6.30
C GLY A 209 -8.05 -16.21 5.25
N LEU A 210 -8.33 -16.47 3.97
CA LEU A 210 -8.14 -15.48 2.89
C LEU A 210 -8.98 -14.22 3.12
N ILE A 211 -10.26 -14.39 3.46
CA ILE A 211 -11.17 -13.29 3.77
C ILE A 211 -10.67 -12.48 4.98
N GLU A 212 -10.21 -13.16 6.04
CA GLU A 212 -9.69 -12.50 7.23
C GLU A 212 -8.39 -11.74 6.95
N LEU A 213 -7.51 -12.25 6.08
CA LEU A 213 -6.30 -11.53 5.66
C LEU A 213 -6.64 -10.28 4.86
N PHE A 214 -7.57 -10.39 3.92
CA PHE A 214 -8.03 -9.25 3.15
C PHE A 214 -8.61 -8.16 4.07
N LYS A 215 -9.53 -8.55 4.96
CA LYS A 215 -10.12 -7.68 6.00
C LYS A 215 -9.05 -7.01 6.87
N THR A 216 -8.12 -7.79 7.40
CA THR A 216 -7.00 -7.29 8.22
C THR A 216 -6.18 -6.27 7.46
N THR A 217 -5.83 -6.57 6.20
CA THR A 217 -5.01 -5.72 5.34
C THR A 217 -5.70 -4.39 5.04
N VAL A 218 -6.98 -4.42 4.64
CA VAL A 218 -7.69 -3.18 4.28
C VAL A 218 -8.01 -2.33 5.50
N THR A 219 -8.35 -2.92 6.65
CA THR A 219 -8.56 -2.17 7.90
C THR A 219 -7.27 -1.52 8.39
N LEU A 220 -6.15 -2.25 8.36
CA LEU A 220 -4.83 -1.72 8.74
C LEU A 220 -4.42 -0.56 7.82
N GLY A 221 -4.61 -0.73 6.51
CA GLY A 221 -4.33 0.29 5.51
C GLY A 221 -5.19 1.53 5.65
N ASP A 222 -6.51 1.37 5.78
CA ASP A 222 -7.48 2.47 5.94
C ASP A 222 -7.21 3.27 7.21
N GLY A 223 -7.00 2.60 8.35
CA GLY A 223 -6.67 3.27 9.61
C GLY A 223 -5.41 4.13 9.50
N THR A 224 -4.31 3.53 9.00
CA THR A 224 -3.03 4.24 8.81
C THR A 224 -3.17 5.40 7.82
N ALA A 225 -3.90 5.18 6.74
CA ALA A 225 -4.13 6.19 5.70
C ALA A 225 -4.89 7.40 6.23
N ARG A 226 -5.94 7.19 7.02
CA ARG A 226 -6.75 8.27 7.59
C ARG A 226 -5.96 9.11 8.58
N ASP A 227 -5.17 8.48 9.45
CA ASP A 227 -4.32 9.19 10.40
C ASP A 227 -3.21 9.99 9.69
N THR A 228 -2.61 9.39 8.67
CA THR A 228 -1.60 10.03 7.82
C THR A 228 -2.18 11.23 7.08
N LEU A 229 -3.29 11.05 6.37
CA LEU A 229 -3.96 12.10 5.62
C LEU A 229 -4.45 13.23 6.54
N ALA A 230 -5.02 12.91 7.71
CA ALA A 230 -5.47 13.92 8.66
C ALA A 230 -4.29 14.80 9.13
N ARG A 231 -3.12 14.21 9.41
CA ARG A 231 -1.91 14.96 9.78
C ARG A 231 -1.35 15.79 8.63
N MET A 232 -1.22 15.18 7.44
CA MET A 232 -0.76 15.86 6.24
C MET A 232 -1.65 17.07 5.91
N LEU A 233 -2.97 16.93 6.01
CA LEU A 233 -3.92 18.00 5.76
C LEU A 233 -3.87 19.09 6.85
N MET A 234 -3.75 18.75 8.14
CA MET A 234 -3.59 19.78 9.18
C MET A 234 -2.34 20.66 8.94
N GLY A 235 -1.24 20.08 8.44
CA GLY A 235 -0.08 20.85 7.99
C GLY A 235 -0.30 21.59 6.66
N GLY A 236 -1.03 20.96 5.74
CA GLY A 236 -1.32 21.44 4.39
C GLY A 236 -2.17 22.70 4.35
N GLU A 237 -3.15 22.86 5.24
CA GLU A 237 -4.02 24.03 5.30
C GLU A 237 -3.20 25.32 5.51
N LYS A 238 -2.29 25.29 6.50
CA LYS A 238 -1.41 26.42 6.81
C LYS A 238 -0.49 26.78 5.65
N ALA A 239 -0.04 25.79 4.89
CA ALA A 239 0.80 26.00 3.71
C ALA A 239 -0.02 26.58 2.54
N TRP A 240 -1.25 26.09 2.36
CA TRP A 240 -2.15 26.53 1.30
C TRP A 240 -2.60 27.97 1.49
N LEU A 241 -3.02 28.36 2.71
CA LEU A 241 -3.47 29.73 3.01
C LEU A 241 -2.37 30.77 2.83
N LYS A 242 -1.09 30.38 2.95
CA LYS A 242 0.06 31.26 2.66
C LYS A 242 0.26 31.51 1.16
N HIS A 243 -0.15 30.58 0.32
CA HIS A 243 0.06 30.60 -1.13
C HIS A 243 -1.16 30.07 -1.89
N PRO A 244 -2.33 30.74 -1.80
CA PRO A 244 -3.53 30.27 -2.49
C PRO A 244 -3.33 30.34 -4.01
N PRO A 245 -3.79 29.32 -4.77
CA PRO A 245 -3.77 29.39 -6.22
C PRO A 245 -4.67 30.54 -6.73
N PRO A 246 -4.43 31.08 -7.94
CA PRO A 246 -5.05 32.33 -8.43
C PRO A 246 -6.59 32.33 -8.58
N GLN A 247 -7.23 31.18 -8.39
CA GLN A 247 -8.68 30.96 -8.49
C GLN A 247 -9.23 30.41 -7.16
N SER A 248 -8.84 31.01 -6.04
CA SER A 248 -9.29 30.55 -4.73
C SER A 248 -10.67 31.12 -4.40
N ASP A 249 -11.57 30.26 -3.91
CA ASP A 249 -12.79 30.66 -3.21
C ASP A 249 -12.47 31.61 -2.04
N THR A 250 -13.48 32.24 -1.44
CA THR A 250 -13.27 33.07 -0.24
C THR A 250 -12.67 32.22 0.89
N GLU A 251 -11.85 32.82 1.75
CA GLU A 251 -11.14 32.14 2.85
C GLU A 251 -12.08 31.34 3.77
N GLN A 252 -13.27 31.87 4.07
CA GLN A 252 -14.29 31.18 4.86
C GLN A 252 -14.82 29.91 4.15
N THR A 253 -15.00 29.97 2.83
CA THR A 253 -15.40 28.79 2.04
C THR A 253 -14.30 27.75 2.02
N ILE A 254 -13.03 28.16 1.94
CA ILE A 254 -11.88 27.24 1.99
C ILE A 254 -11.80 26.51 3.33
N HIS A 255 -11.91 27.22 4.46
CA HIS A 255 -11.93 26.59 5.78
C HIS A 255 -13.08 25.58 5.90
N HIS A 256 -14.27 25.94 5.42
CA HIS A 256 -15.42 25.03 5.44
C HIS A 256 -15.17 23.77 4.59
N GLN A 257 -14.63 23.92 3.38
CA GLN A 257 -14.24 22.79 2.53
C GLN A 257 -13.15 21.95 3.21
N TRP A 258 -12.19 22.57 3.89
CA TRP A 258 -11.11 21.89 4.60
C TRP A 258 -11.63 21.06 5.77
N ASP A 259 -12.50 21.64 6.60
CA ASP A 259 -13.14 20.96 7.71
C ASP A 259 -14.00 19.78 7.22
N LYS A 260 -14.70 19.97 6.11
CA LYS A 260 -15.49 18.89 5.49
C LYS A 260 -14.58 17.75 5.02
N LEU A 261 -13.46 18.07 4.36
CA LEU A 261 -12.47 17.08 3.91
C LEU A 261 -11.88 16.31 5.10
N LEU A 262 -11.47 17.01 6.16
CA LEU A 262 -10.97 16.39 7.38
C LEU A 262 -12.01 15.49 8.05
N LYS A 263 -13.28 15.89 8.08
CA LYS A 263 -14.37 15.05 8.59
C LYS A 263 -14.54 13.78 7.77
N HIS A 264 -14.50 13.86 6.43
CA HIS A 264 -14.57 12.67 5.58
C HIS A 264 -13.36 11.74 5.76
N VAL A 265 -12.15 12.29 5.83
CA VAL A 265 -10.94 11.50 6.10
C VAL A 265 -11.05 10.81 7.46
N LYS A 266 -11.57 11.47 8.50
CA LYS A 266 -11.75 10.88 9.83
C LYS A 266 -12.96 9.96 9.95
N ALA A 267 -13.90 10.00 9.01
CA ALA A 267 -15.09 9.16 9.00
C ALA A 267 -14.69 7.70 8.70
N SER A 268 -14.42 6.95 9.76
CA SER A 268 -14.19 5.50 9.72
C SER A 268 -15.35 4.79 10.42
N ASP A 269 -15.61 3.54 10.03
CA ASP A 269 -16.40 2.63 10.85
C ASP A 269 -15.46 1.55 11.43
N PRO A 270 -14.80 1.82 12.57
CA PRO A 270 -13.91 0.86 13.19
C PRO A 270 -14.66 -0.37 13.71
N LYS A 271 -16.00 -0.43 13.65
CA LYS A 271 -16.79 -1.61 14.02
C LYS A 271 -17.18 -2.46 12.82
N ALA A 272 -17.13 -1.93 11.59
CA ALA A 272 -17.44 -2.68 10.38
C ALA A 272 -16.49 -3.87 10.17
N LEU A 273 -15.26 -3.78 10.70
CA LEU A 273 -14.30 -4.88 10.82
C LEU A 273 -13.55 -4.71 12.15
N ALA A 274 -13.22 -5.80 12.87
CA ALA A 274 -12.52 -5.68 14.14
C ALA A 274 -11.21 -4.89 13.93
N PRO A 275 -11.06 -3.72 14.56
CA PRO A 275 -10.12 -2.72 14.12
C PRO A 275 -8.69 -3.18 14.38
N VAL A 276 -7.84 -3.03 13.38
CA VAL A 276 -6.39 -3.16 13.53
C VAL A 276 -5.80 -1.78 13.37
N HIS A 277 -5.39 -1.18 14.49
CA HIS A 277 -4.76 0.13 14.49
C HIS A 277 -3.25 -0.01 14.68
N LEU A 278 -2.49 0.73 13.88
CA LEU A 278 -1.13 1.09 14.25
C LEU A 278 -1.20 2.28 15.21
N PRO A 279 -0.39 2.29 16.28
CA PRO A 279 -0.19 3.49 17.08
C PRO A 279 0.14 4.71 16.19
N PRO A 280 -0.37 5.92 16.49
CA PRO A 280 -0.13 7.11 15.69
C PRO A 280 1.35 7.44 15.48
N GLU A 281 2.23 7.00 16.38
CA GLU A 281 3.67 7.18 16.27
C GLU A 281 4.31 6.35 15.12
N LEU A 282 3.56 5.42 14.53
CA LEU A 282 4.02 4.47 13.51
C LEU A 282 3.52 4.79 12.08
N ASP A 283 3.01 5.98 11.82
CA ASP A 283 2.52 6.38 10.49
C ASP A 283 3.61 6.88 9.53
N THR A 284 4.87 6.76 9.93
CA THR A 284 6.03 7.09 9.11
C THR A 284 6.63 5.82 8.52
N TYR A 285 6.99 5.91 7.24
CA TYR A 285 7.69 4.83 6.56
C TYR A 285 9.14 4.80 7.03
N GLN A 286 9.55 3.68 7.61
CA GLN A 286 10.93 3.44 8.07
C GLN A 286 11.42 2.12 7.44
N PRO A 287 12.54 2.12 6.69
CA PRO A 287 12.90 1.02 5.79
C PRO A 287 13.20 -0.33 6.46
N LEU A 288 13.57 -0.35 7.74
CA LEU A 288 13.86 -1.57 8.50
C LEU A 288 12.71 -1.98 9.44
N VAL A 289 11.88 -1.03 9.86
CA VAL A 289 10.90 -1.22 10.95
C VAL A 289 9.47 -1.16 10.42
N ARG A 290 9.17 -0.21 9.52
CA ARG A 290 7.83 0.09 9.00
C ARG A 290 7.88 0.26 7.49
N SER A 291 8.24 -0.83 6.83
CA SER A 291 8.45 -0.93 5.40
C SER A 291 7.36 -1.77 4.76
N CYS A 292 7.34 -1.82 3.43
CA CYS A 292 6.54 -2.80 2.70
C CYS A 292 6.70 -4.24 3.22
N ALA A 293 7.92 -4.64 3.59
CA ALA A 293 8.24 -5.99 4.04
C ALA A 293 7.69 -6.26 5.45
N THR A 294 8.05 -5.42 6.41
CA THR A 294 7.63 -5.60 7.80
C THR A 294 6.12 -5.50 7.98
N LEU A 295 5.45 -4.63 7.21
CA LEU A 295 3.99 -4.48 7.30
C LEU A 295 3.22 -5.58 6.60
N ALA A 296 3.67 -6.06 5.44
CA ALA A 296 3.08 -7.25 4.81
C ALA A 296 3.23 -8.49 5.72
N ARG A 297 4.40 -8.66 6.32
CA ARG A 297 4.64 -9.71 7.32
C ARG A 297 3.72 -9.57 8.52
N TYR A 298 3.66 -8.37 9.11
CA TYR A 298 2.81 -8.08 10.27
C TYR A 298 1.34 -8.37 9.99
N ALA A 299 0.82 -7.96 8.82
CA ALA A 299 -0.56 -8.21 8.43
C ALA A 299 -0.88 -9.72 8.39
N VAL A 300 -0.03 -10.53 7.76
CA VAL A 300 -0.20 -11.99 7.69
C VAL A 300 -0.17 -12.62 9.09
N LEU A 301 0.83 -12.30 9.90
CA LEU A 301 0.99 -12.90 11.23
C LEU A 301 -0.12 -12.49 12.19
N LEU A 302 -0.56 -11.23 12.14
CA LEU A 302 -1.69 -10.76 12.92
C LEU A 302 -2.98 -11.49 12.53
N THR A 303 -3.21 -11.68 11.23
CA THR A 303 -4.34 -12.48 10.74
C THR A 303 -4.28 -13.91 11.26
N VAL A 304 -3.13 -14.57 11.18
CA VAL A 304 -2.97 -15.96 11.66
C VAL A 304 -3.26 -16.05 13.15
N LYS A 305 -2.76 -15.11 13.97
CA LYS A 305 -3.05 -15.06 15.42
C LYS A 305 -4.55 -14.89 15.68
N ARG A 306 -5.25 -14.02 14.92
CA ARG A 306 -6.71 -13.84 15.01
C ARG A 306 -7.45 -15.13 14.65
N LEU A 307 -7.04 -15.80 13.57
CA LEU A 307 -7.64 -17.07 13.14
C LEU A 307 -7.46 -18.16 14.21
N ILE A 308 -6.27 -18.27 14.82
CA ILE A 308 -6.01 -19.20 15.92
C ILE A 308 -6.92 -18.89 17.11
N ALA A 309 -7.07 -17.62 17.48
CA ALA A 309 -7.97 -17.21 18.56
C ALA A 309 -9.45 -17.53 18.27
N MET A 310 -9.83 -17.60 16.99
CA MET A 310 -11.15 -18.06 16.53
C MET A 310 -11.27 -19.59 16.41
N GLY A 311 -10.24 -20.35 16.77
CA GLY A 311 -10.21 -21.81 16.69
C GLY A 311 -9.75 -22.38 15.34
N HIS A 312 -9.20 -21.55 14.45
CA HIS A 312 -8.63 -21.98 13.17
C HIS A 312 -7.10 -22.07 13.27
N HIS A 313 -6.57 -23.28 13.42
CA HIS A 313 -5.13 -23.54 13.56
C HIS A 313 -4.60 -24.60 12.58
N ASP A 314 -5.42 -25.05 11.63
CA ASP A 314 -5.07 -26.10 10.68
C ASP A 314 -3.85 -25.74 9.84
N GLY A 315 -2.86 -26.65 9.76
CA GLY A 315 -1.64 -26.47 8.97
C GLY A 315 -0.58 -25.56 9.60
N VAL A 316 -0.90 -24.83 10.67
CA VAL A 316 0.05 -23.93 11.34
C VAL A 316 0.98 -24.71 12.28
N VAL A 317 2.28 -24.47 12.18
CA VAL A 317 3.28 -24.99 13.11
C VAL A 317 3.47 -23.97 14.23
N LEU A 318 2.69 -24.09 15.31
CA LEU A 318 2.60 -23.08 16.37
C LEU A 318 3.95 -22.72 17.02
N ASP A 319 4.82 -23.71 17.25
CA ASP A 319 6.14 -23.49 17.88
C ASP A 319 7.11 -22.72 16.96
N GLN A 320 6.82 -22.65 15.66
CA GLN A 320 7.59 -21.92 14.66
C GLN A 320 6.87 -20.65 14.20
N LEU A 321 5.67 -20.37 14.73
CA LEU A 321 4.89 -19.19 14.37
C LEU A 321 5.49 -17.96 15.06
N PRO A 322 6.07 -17.01 14.30
CA PRO A 322 6.64 -15.81 14.88
C PRO A 322 5.56 -14.84 15.39
N GLU A 323 5.96 -13.91 16.25
CA GLU A 323 5.08 -12.86 16.72
C GLU A 323 4.91 -11.73 15.68
N PRO A 324 3.69 -11.16 15.55
CA PRO A 324 3.43 -9.99 14.72
C PRO A 324 3.95 -8.73 15.42
N LEU A 325 5.27 -8.51 15.42
CA LEU A 325 5.89 -7.34 16.03
C LEU A 325 6.26 -6.29 14.98
N LEU A 326 6.05 -5.02 15.35
CA LEU A 326 6.66 -3.87 14.71
C LEU A 326 7.56 -3.22 15.74
N GLU A 327 8.87 -3.26 15.49
CA GLU A 327 9.87 -2.75 16.41
C GLU A 327 9.77 -1.22 16.57
N ALA A 328 10.47 -0.68 17.58
CA ALA A 328 10.71 0.74 17.67
C ALA A 328 11.93 1.14 16.84
N THR A 329 11.94 2.38 16.34
CA THR A 329 13.12 2.93 15.67
C THR A 329 14.24 3.17 16.69
N GLU A 330 15.40 2.55 16.49
CA GLU A 330 16.54 2.74 17.37
C GLU A 330 17.25 4.09 17.11
N THR A 331 17.83 4.67 18.17
CA THR A 331 18.51 5.99 18.08
C THR A 331 19.62 6.02 17.02
N TRP A 332 20.34 4.90 16.83
CA TRP A 332 21.41 4.84 15.82
C TRP A 332 20.89 5.00 14.39
N MET A 333 19.64 4.61 14.12
CA MET A 333 19.01 4.74 12.80
C MET A 333 18.83 6.22 12.44
N LYS A 334 18.34 7.00 13.40
CA LYS A 334 18.20 8.46 13.30
C LYS A 334 19.56 9.12 13.11
N ASP A 335 20.54 8.70 13.92
CA ASP A 335 21.93 9.15 13.80
C ASP A 335 22.55 8.84 12.43
N PHE A 336 22.19 7.69 11.85
CA PHE A 336 22.66 7.26 10.53
C PHE A 336 22.14 8.17 9.42
N ALA A 337 20.89 8.65 9.51
CA ALA A 337 20.33 9.59 8.54
C ALA A 337 21.21 10.85 8.38
N HIS A 338 21.80 11.32 9.47
CA HIS A 338 22.61 12.56 9.52
C HIS A 338 24.13 12.33 9.55
N ALA A 339 24.60 11.08 9.49
CA ALA A 339 26.00 10.72 9.63
C ALA A 339 26.96 11.23 8.52
N SER A 340 28.17 11.67 8.88
CA SER A 340 29.27 11.76 7.91
C SER A 340 29.75 10.35 7.53
N LEU A 341 30.53 10.20 6.45
CA LEU A 341 31.08 8.90 6.04
C LEU A 341 31.79 8.19 7.20
N ARG A 342 32.60 8.93 7.98
CA ARG A 342 33.28 8.40 9.17
C ARG A 342 32.28 7.88 10.22
N LYS A 343 31.21 8.62 10.50
CA LYS A 343 30.17 8.20 11.45
C LYS A 343 29.39 6.99 10.91
N THR A 344 29.12 6.91 9.61
CA THR A 344 28.51 5.74 8.97
C THR A 344 29.32 4.46 9.22
N PHE A 345 30.65 4.49 9.05
CA PHE A 345 31.50 3.34 9.37
C PHE A 345 31.41 2.90 10.84
N LEU A 346 31.26 3.86 11.77
CA LEU A 346 31.10 3.56 13.19
C LEU A 346 29.72 2.98 13.54
N LEU A 347 28.68 3.31 12.75
CA LEU A 347 27.32 2.80 12.94
C LEU A 347 27.07 1.47 12.22
N ALA A 348 27.89 1.10 11.23
CA ALA A 348 27.73 -0.13 10.46
C ALA A 348 27.66 -1.42 11.32
N PRO A 349 28.44 -1.58 12.41
CA PRO A 349 28.29 -2.74 13.30
C PRO A 349 26.92 -2.80 14.00
N LEU A 350 26.33 -1.64 14.34
CA LEU A 350 24.98 -1.58 14.93
C LEU A 350 23.94 -1.99 13.91
N ALA A 351 24.04 -1.49 12.67
CA ALA A 351 23.15 -1.90 11.58
C ALA A 351 23.24 -3.41 11.29
N MET A 352 24.46 -3.97 11.24
CA MET A 352 24.66 -5.40 11.04
C MET A 352 24.08 -6.22 12.20
N ARG A 353 24.34 -5.80 13.45
CA ARG A 353 23.78 -6.45 14.64
C ARG A 353 22.25 -6.40 14.65
N TYR A 354 21.66 -5.29 14.20
CA TYR A 354 20.21 -5.14 14.09
C TYR A 354 19.66 -6.14 13.08
N VAL A 355 20.16 -6.13 11.84
CA VAL A 355 19.71 -7.05 10.77
C VAL A 355 19.86 -8.53 11.16
N MET A 356 20.93 -8.88 11.88
CA MET A 356 21.14 -10.25 12.38
C MET A 356 20.17 -10.67 13.49
N ARG A 357 19.48 -9.74 14.14
CA ARG A 357 18.50 -10.00 15.21
C ARG A 357 17.07 -9.84 14.73
N HIS A 358 16.87 -9.03 13.70
CA HIS A 358 15.58 -8.63 13.17
C HIS A 358 15.43 -9.14 11.73
N HIS A 359 15.31 -10.47 11.60
CA HIS A 359 15.15 -11.13 10.30
C HIS A 359 13.89 -10.66 9.56
N GLU A 360 12.89 -10.15 10.28
CA GLU A 360 11.70 -9.49 9.73
C GLU A 360 12.01 -8.26 8.88
N SER A 361 13.16 -7.62 9.08
CA SER A 361 13.65 -6.49 8.28
C SER A 361 14.32 -6.92 6.97
N VAL A 362 14.50 -8.23 6.76
CA VAL A 362 15.19 -8.82 5.61
C VAL A 362 14.17 -9.50 4.70
N PRO A 363 13.76 -8.88 3.58
CA PRO A 363 12.69 -9.43 2.74
C PRO A 363 12.89 -10.88 2.28
N PRO A 364 14.11 -11.32 1.88
CA PRO A 364 14.38 -12.71 1.54
C PRO A 364 14.10 -13.74 2.65
N ASP A 365 14.11 -13.34 3.93
CA ASP A 365 13.95 -14.24 5.07
C ASP A 365 12.46 -14.55 5.34
N ILE A 366 11.55 -13.64 4.96
CA ILE A 366 10.10 -13.76 5.21
C ILE A 366 9.51 -15.06 4.63
N PRO A 367 9.80 -15.46 3.36
CA PRO A 367 9.30 -16.73 2.83
C PRO A 367 9.88 -17.97 3.50
N TYR A 368 11.01 -17.90 4.21
CA TYR A 368 11.53 -19.03 4.99
C TYR A 368 10.83 -19.14 6.33
N GLU A 369 10.61 -18.01 6.99
CA GLU A 369 9.84 -17.94 8.24
C GLU A 369 8.42 -18.45 8.04
N PHE A 370 7.73 -18.01 6.98
CA PHE A 370 6.38 -18.46 6.67
C PHE A 370 6.32 -19.94 6.31
N ASP A 371 7.32 -20.48 5.60
CA ASP A 371 7.39 -21.92 5.32
C ASP A 371 7.58 -22.74 6.61
N ALA A 372 8.45 -22.29 7.52
CA ALA A 372 8.67 -22.94 8.81
C ALA A 372 7.41 -22.95 9.68
N ALA A 373 6.62 -21.88 9.64
CA ALA A 373 5.33 -21.76 10.33
C ALA A 373 4.17 -22.52 9.63
N GLY A 374 4.41 -23.15 8.48
CA GLY A 374 3.37 -23.86 7.71
C GLY A 374 2.41 -22.95 6.95
N LEU A 375 2.79 -21.70 6.71
CA LEU A 375 1.95 -20.66 6.11
C LEU A 375 2.10 -20.52 4.60
N LEU A 376 2.91 -21.37 3.96
CA LEU A 376 3.09 -21.37 2.50
C LEU A 376 2.62 -22.68 1.89
N GLN A 377 2.02 -22.59 0.70
CA GLN A 377 1.69 -23.76 -0.07
C GLN A 377 2.96 -24.52 -0.47
N ARG A 378 2.89 -25.86 -0.46
CA ARG A 378 3.97 -26.75 -0.89
C ARG A 378 3.55 -27.59 -2.10
N ARG A 379 4.47 -27.80 -3.03
CA ARG A 379 4.30 -28.67 -4.19
C ARG A 379 5.46 -29.66 -4.26
N ASN A 380 5.14 -30.96 -4.31
CA ASN A 380 6.13 -32.05 -4.29
C ASN A 380 7.13 -31.94 -3.12
N GLY A 381 6.64 -31.57 -1.93
CA GLY A 381 7.46 -31.42 -0.73
C GLY A 381 8.29 -30.14 -0.63
N ASN A 382 8.32 -29.32 -1.68
CA ASN A 382 9.06 -28.05 -1.70
C ASN A 382 8.11 -26.85 -1.58
N ARG A 383 8.60 -25.74 -1.01
CA ARG A 383 7.91 -24.45 -1.03
C ARG A 383 7.50 -24.10 -2.47
N TYR A 384 6.22 -23.86 -2.68
CA TYR A 384 5.72 -23.47 -3.99
C TYR A 384 6.07 -22.01 -4.25
N GLN A 385 6.76 -21.76 -5.36
CA GLN A 385 7.19 -20.43 -5.78
C GLN A 385 6.79 -20.24 -7.24
N ILE A 386 6.23 -19.08 -7.54
CA ILE A 386 5.87 -18.65 -8.88
C ILE A 386 6.80 -17.49 -9.28
N HIS A 387 7.33 -17.55 -10.49
CA HIS A 387 8.20 -16.52 -11.05
C HIS A 387 7.49 -15.84 -12.22
N TYR A 388 7.00 -14.62 -11.99
CA TYR A 388 6.41 -13.80 -13.03
C TYR A 388 7.50 -12.94 -13.68
N ASN A 389 7.63 -13.05 -14.99
CA ASN A 389 8.67 -12.42 -15.79
C ASN A 389 8.11 -12.14 -17.19
N TYR A 390 8.35 -10.93 -17.70
CA TYR A 390 7.85 -10.46 -19.00
C TYR A 390 8.33 -11.29 -20.21
N LYS A 391 9.37 -12.10 -20.06
CA LYS A 391 9.91 -13.00 -21.09
C LYS A 391 9.22 -14.35 -21.14
N ASN A 392 8.43 -14.71 -20.11
CA ASN A 392 7.71 -15.98 -20.08
C ASN A 392 6.52 -15.95 -21.05
N LYS A 393 6.07 -17.13 -21.50
CA LYS A 393 4.89 -17.25 -22.39
C LYS A 393 3.61 -16.72 -21.74
N THR A 394 3.49 -16.89 -20.43
CA THR A 394 2.40 -16.36 -19.59
C THR A 394 3.03 -15.43 -18.55
N PRO A 395 3.39 -14.19 -18.95
CA PRO A 395 4.26 -13.34 -18.14
C PRO A 395 3.67 -12.97 -16.78
N TYR A 396 2.33 -12.91 -16.70
CA TYR A 396 1.58 -12.65 -15.47
C TYR A 396 0.67 -13.83 -15.05
N GLY A 397 1.08 -15.05 -15.41
CA GLY A 397 0.36 -16.28 -15.09
C GLY A 397 -0.77 -16.61 -16.08
N GLN A 398 -1.29 -17.84 -15.97
CA GLN A 398 -2.31 -18.38 -16.87
C GLN A 398 -3.68 -17.73 -16.71
N ALA A 399 -3.96 -17.08 -15.57
CA ALA A 399 -5.22 -16.39 -15.34
C ALA A 399 -5.45 -15.21 -16.31
N PHE A 400 -4.37 -14.65 -16.88
CA PHE A 400 -4.42 -13.52 -17.83
C PHE A 400 -4.16 -13.92 -19.28
N PHE A 401 -3.47 -15.04 -19.49
CA PHE A 401 -3.07 -15.54 -20.81
C PHE A 401 -3.50 -17.00 -20.90
N PRO A 402 -4.75 -17.28 -21.33
CA PRO A 402 -5.29 -18.63 -21.42
C PRO A 402 -4.51 -19.54 -22.39
#